data_AF-A0A658NIJ3-F1
#
_entry.id   AF-A0A658NIJ3-F1
#
_cell.length_a   1.000
_cell.length_b   1.000
_cell.length_c   1.000
_cell.angle_alpha   90.00
_cell.angle_beta   90.00
_cell.angle_gamma   90.00
#
_symmetry.space_group_name_H-M   'P 1'
#
loop_
_entity.id
_entity.type
_entity.pdbx_description
1 polymer ?
#
loop_
_entity_poly.entity_id
_entity_poly.type
_entity_poly.pdbx_seq_one_letter_code
_entity_poly.pdbx_strand_id
1 'polypeptide(L)' 'MAEGVALHEIVCNAQGEPVDYRLLDVNPAYGRQTGLLPEQARGRRASELYGISEPPYLKEWTEVARTGKPRMFETFFSPL' A
#
# COMPACT_ATOMS: atom_id res chain seq x y z
N MET A 1 -10.42 6.74 -16.17
CA MET A 1 -9.48 5.77 -15.59
C MET A 1 -10.24 4.89 -14.63
N ALA A 2 -10.27 3.59 -14.91
CA ALA A 2 -10.91 2.60 -14.04
C ALA A 2 -9.92 1.98 -13.05
N GLU A 3 -8.61 2.11 -13.29
CA GLU A 3 -7.56 1.57 -12.43
C GLU A 3 -7.39 2.37 -11.13
N GLY A 4 -7.33 1.66 -10.01
CA GLY A 4 -6.93 2.23 -8.74
C GLY A 4 -5.43 2.49 -8.71
N VAL A 5 -5.04 3.69 -8.24
CA VAL A 5 -3.65 4.08 -8.07
C VAL A 5 -3.44 4.56 -6.64
N ALA A 6 -2.37 4.08 -6.02
CA ALA A 6 -1.92 4.50 -4.70
C ALA A 6 -0.42 4.79 -4.74
N LEU A 7 -0.01 5.86 -4.07
CA LEU A 7 1.39 6.19 -3.82
C LEU A 7 1.75 5.74 -2.41
N HIS A 8 2.76 4.87 -2.29
CA HIS A 8 3.20 4.32 -1.02
C HIS A 8 4.59 4.84 -0.60
N GLU A 9 4.78 5.00 0.70
CA GLU A 9 6.08 5.19 1.35
C GLU A 9 6.38 3.99 2.25
N ILE A 10 7.51 3.31 2.04
CA ILE A 10 7.90 2.19 2.89
C ILE A 10 8.32 2.71 4.26
N VAL A 11 7.76 2.12 5.32
CA VAL A 11 8.09 2.43 6.70
C VAL A 11 9.00 1.33 7.24
N CYS A 12 10.20 1.73 7.66
CA CYS A 12 11.19 0.81 8.24
C CYS A 12 11.30 1.00 9.77
N ASN A 13 11.69 -0.07 10.46
CA ASN A 13 12.08 -0.01 11.87
C ASN A 13 13.49 0.61 12.04
N ALA A 14 13.95 0.71 13.29
CA ALA A 14 15.28 1.24 13.62
C ALA A 14 16.45 0.43 13.04
N GLN A 15 16.23 -0.84 12.65
CA GLN A 15 17.21 -1.71 12.02
C GLN A 15 17.17 -1.62 10.48
N GLY A 16 16.29 -0.79 9.91
CA GLY A 16 16.13 -0.62 8.46
C GLY A 16 15.28 -1.72 7.80
N GLU A 17 14.59 -2.54 8.59
CA GLU A 17 13.69 -3.57 8.09
C GLU A 17 12.32 -2.98 7.78
N PRO A 18 11.73 -3.26 6.61
CA PRO A 18 10.38 -2.82 6.26
C PRO A 18 9.37 -3.48 7.20
N VAL A 19 8.60 -2.67 7.90
CA VAL A 19 7.56 -3.16 8.83
C VAL A 19 6.16 -2.74 8.40
N ASP A 20 6.06 -1.71 7.56
CA ASP A 20 4.79 -1.20 7.06
C ASP A 20 4.96 -0.38 5.79
N TYR A 21 3.86 0.10 5.22
CA TYR A 21 3.88 1.17 4.24
C TYR A 21 2.76 2.17 4.51
N ARG A 22 3.03 3.43 4.20
CA ARG A 22 2.10 4.55 4.36
C ARG A 22 1.51 4.93 3.01
N LEU A 23 0.21 5.16 2.96
CA LEU A 23 -0.44 5.69 1.77
C LEU A 23 -0.24 7.21 1.75
N LEU A 24 0.54 7.71 0.79
CA LEU A 24 0.79 9.15 0.63
C LEU A 24 -0.32 9.84 -0.15
N ASP A 25 -0.85 9.16 -1.15
CA ASP A 25 -1.95 9.64 -1.98
C ASP A 25 -2.65 8.47 -2.68
N VAL A 26 -3.93 8.62 -2.98
CA VAL A 26 -4.70 7.62 -3.75
C VAL A 26 -5.68 8.33 -4.69
N ASN A 27 -5.91 7.72 -5.85
CA ASN A 27 -6.90 8.26 -6.79
C ASN A 27 -8.35 7.87 -6.40
N PRO A 28 -9.38 8.54 -6.94
CA PRO A 28 -10.77 8.19 -6.64
C PRO A 28 -11.20 6.78 -7.09
N ALA A 29 -10.52 6.17 -8.05
CA ALA A 29 -10.82 4.80 -8.47
C ALA A 29 -10.37 3.78 -7.41
N TYR A 30 -9.23 4.01 -6.78
CA TYR A 30 -8.73 3.23 -5.66
C TYR A 30 -9.71 3.25 -4.49
N GLY A 31 -10.23 4.43 -4.14
CA GLY A 31 -11.23 4.55 -3.07
C GLY A 31 -12.55 3.84 -3.39
N ARG A 32 -12.97 3.80 -4.66
CA ARG A 32 -14.15 3.02 -5.08
C ARG A 32 -13.93 1.51 -4.99
N GLN A 33 -12.72 1.05 -5.29
CA GLN A 33 -12.38 -0.37 -5.26
C GLN A 33 -12.15 -0.86 -3.83
N THR A 34 -11.50 -0.06 -3.00
CA THR A 34 -11.04 -0.46 -1.67
C THR A 34 -11.88 0.04 -0.50
N GLY A 35 -12.77 1.00 -0.76
CA GLY A 35 -13.50 1.73 0.29
C GLY A 35 -12.64 2.75 1.06
N LEU A 36 -11.34 2.86 0.77
CA LEU A 36 -10.44 3.82 1.41
C LEU A 36 -10.47 5.16 0.68
N LEU A 37 -11.19 6.13 1.23
CA LEU A 37 -11.24 7.47 0.65
C LEU A 37 -9.85 8.15 0.73
N PRO A 38 -9.51 9.05 -0.21
CA PRO A 38 -8.22 9.74 -0.20
C PRO A 38 -7.89 10.44 1.12
N GLU A 39 -8.92 11.02 1.74
CA GLU A 39 -8.82 11.71 3.02
C GLU A 39 -8.51 10.77 4.19
N GLN A 40 -8.96 9.51 4.09
CA GLN A 40 -8.68 8.48 5.09
C GLN A 40 -7.31 7.84 4.87
N ALA A 41 -6.91 7.63 3.61
CA ALA A 41 -5.67 6.96 3.27
C ALA A 41 -4.43 7.82 3.58
N ARG A 42 -4.51 9.13 3.32
CA ARG A 42 -3.35 10.03 3.32
C ARG A 42 -2.65 10.07 4.68
N GLY A 43 -1.38 9.69 4.67
CA GLY A 43 -0.49 9.73 5.84
C GLY A 43 -0.63 8.55 6.81
N ARG A 44 -1.59 7.65 6.60
CA ARG A 44 -1.85 6.51 7.49
C ARG A 44 -1.14 5.24 7.02
N ARG A 45 -0.80 4.37 7.98
CA ARG A 45 -0.17 3.08 7.68
C ARG A 45 -1.19 2.07 7.15
N ALA A 46 -0.74 1.19 6.28
CA ALA A 46 -1.57 0.15 5.70
C ALA A 46 -2.08 -0.83 6.77
N SER A 47 -1.27 -1.18 7.77
CA SER A 47 -1.72 -2.01 8.89
C SER A 47 -2.93 -1.40 9.63
N GLU A 48 -2.95 -0.08 9.81
CA GLU A 48 -4.05 0.64 10.45
C GLU A 48 -5.29 0.74 9.55
N LEU A 49 -5.10 0.89 8.24
CA LEU A 49 -6.20 1.05 7.28
C LEU A 49 -6.91 -0.27 6.98
N TYR A 50 -6.15 -1.35 6.83
CA TYR A 50 -6.68 -2.68 6.54
C TYR A 50 -7.00 -3.48 7.80
N GLY A 51 -6.60 -3.01 8.99
CA GLY A 51 -6.85 -3.69 10.25
C GLY A 51 -6.12 -5.04 10.37
N ILE A 52 -4.96 -5.17 9.74
CA ILE A 52 -4.15 -6.40 9.73
C ILE A 52 -2.75 -6.13 10.23
N SER A 53 -2.17 -7.09 10.95
CA SER A 53 -0.81 -6.96 11.51
C SER A 53 0.28 -6.94 10.45
N GLU A 54 0.10 -7.68 9.35
CA GLU A 54 1.03 -7.69 8.23
C GLU A 54 0.37 -6.98 7.04
N PRO A 55 0.88 -5.82 6.61
CA PRO A 55 0.24 -5.04 5.57
C PRO A 55 0.41 -5.72 4.21
N PRO A 56 -0.60 -5.63 3.33
CA PRO A 56 -0.67 -6.49 2.17
C PRO A 56 0.41 -6.14 1.15
N TYR A 57 1.11 -7.17 0.66
CA TYR A 57 2.15 -7.05 -0.36
C TYR A 57 3.35 -6.19 0.05
N LEU A 58 3.59 -5.98 1.36
CA LEU A 58 4.73 -5.21 1.87
C LEU A 58 6.06 -5.62 1.25
N LYS A 59 6.28 -6.93 1.08
CA LYS A 59 7.47 -7.47 0.43
C LYS A 59 7.61 -6.96 -1.01
N GLU A 60 6.54 -7.05 -1.79
CA GLU A 60 6.53 -6.65 -3.21
C GLU A 60 6.82 -5.16 -3.35
N TRP A 61 6.17 -4.32 -2.53
CA TRP A 61 6.41 -2.87 -2.52
C TRP A 61 7.83 -2.52 -2.10
N THR A 62 8.37 -3.24 -1.10
CA THR A 62 9.74 -3.06 -0.64
C THR A 62 10.74 -3.41 -1.74
N GLU A 63 10.56 -4.51 -2.45
CA GLU A 63 11.47 -4.90 -3.52
C GLU A 63 11.50 -3.86 -4.64
N VAL A 64 10.34 -3.33 -5.05
CA VAL A 64 10.26 -2.25 -6.04
C VAL A 64 10.94 -0.98 -5.52
N ALA A 65 10.64 -0.56 -4.29
CA ALA A 65 11.24 0.64 -3.70
C ALA A 65 12.76 0.56 -3.55
N ARG A 66 13.30 -0.61 -3.20
CA ARG A 66 14.74 -0.84 -3.04
C ARG A 66 15.48 -0.94 -4.38
N THR A 67 14.87 -1.56 -5.38
CA THR A 67 15.55 -1.88 -6.65
C THR A 67 15.28 -0.88 -7.77
N GLY A 68 14.19 -0.11 -7.66
CA GLY A 68 13.67 0.74 -8.74
C GLY A 68 13.11 -0.03 -9.93
N LYS A 69 13.04 -1.38 -9.85
CA LYS A 69 12.53 -2.21 -10.94
C LYS A 69 11.02 -2.39 -10.78
N PRO A 70 10.21 -2.06 -11.80
CA PRO A 70 8.77 -2.26 -11.74
C PRO A 70 8.42 -3.75 -11.65
N ARG A 71 7.32 -4.05 -10.97
CA ARG A 71 6.77 -5.41 -10.84
C ARG A 71 5.29 -5.41 -11.17
N MET A 72 4.86 -6.46 -11.87
CA MET A 72 3.45 -6.71 -12.19
C MET A 72 3.10 -8.11 -11.70
N PHE A 73 2.00 -8.24 -10.97
CA PHE A 73 1.53 -9.51 -10.43
C PHE A 73 0.02 -9.48 -10.25
N GLU A 74 -0.57 -10.67 -10.22
CA GLU A 74 -1.99 -10.90 -9.93
C GLU A 74 -2.11 -11.66 -8.61
N THR A 75 -3.13 -11.34 -7.84
CA THR A 75 -3.29 -11.86 -6.49
C THR A 75 -4.75 -11.83 -6.07
N PHE A 76 -5.11 -12.67 -5.11
CA PHE A 76 -6.40 -12.64 -4.45
C PHE A 76 -6.24 -12.02 -3.06
N PHE A 77 -7.07 -11.03 -2.75
CA PHE A 77 -7.08 -10.36 -1.46
C PHE A 77 -8.49 -10.45 -0.88
N SER A 78 -8.71 -11.36 0.08
CA SER A 78 -10.05 -11.60 0.67
C SER A 78 -10.83 -10.37 1.19
N PRO A 79 -10.20 -9.24 1.56
CA PRO A 79 -10.92 -8.02 1.89
C PRO A 79 -11.49 -7.22 0.70
N LEU A 80 -11.19 -7.60 -0.54
CA LEU A 80 -11.59 -6.92 -1.79
C LEU A 80 -12.29 -7.85 -2.78
#